data_AF-A0A8B2NY16-F1
#
_entry.id   AF-A0A8B2NY16-F1
#
_cell.length_a   1.000
_cell.length_b   1.000
_cell.length_c   1.000
_cell.angle_alpha   90.00
_cell.angle_beta   90.00
_cell.angle_gamma   90.00
#
_symmetry.space_group_name_H-M   'P 1'
#
loop_
_entity.id
_entity.type
_entity.pdbx_description
1 polymer ?
#
loop_
_entity_poly.entity_id
_entity_poly.type
_entity_poly.pdbx_seq_one_letter_code
_entity_poly.pdbx_strand_id
1 'polypeptide(L)'
;MIGKGQEDDGAARAVDLLFGVVLAVASAVVLVWIIPNTVDLEAQGADVSPAFFPRLSAGAVLVLSLGMTAHRLVKGPPLDWERPLRIVGEVAGCALAALAVAFALPRIGFVATGAVVIALGAVLTHYRRWWAIGLLAILFPLVVSFGAWTIFMVDLP
;
A
#
# COMPACT_ATOMS: atom_id res chain seq x y z
N MET A 1 23.04 -2.02 37.06
CA MET A 1 21.83 -1.69 36.27
C MET A 1 21.94 -2.26 34.85
N ILE A 2 22.08 -3.58 34.68
CA ILE A 2 22.38 -4.23 33.37
C ILE A 2 21.18 -5.05 32.83
N GLY A 3 20.02 -5.05 33.50
CA GLY A 3 18.88 -5.91 33.12
C GLY A 3 17.89 -5.34 32.10
N LYS A 4 17.68 -4.02 32.04
CA LYS A 4 16.56 -3.43 31.28
C LYS A 4 16.72 -3.49 29.75
N GLY A 5 17.94 -3.34 29.22
CA GLY A 5 18.16 -3.28 27.78
C GLY A 5 17.98 -4.61 27.04
N GLN A 6 18.11 -5.74 27.75
CA GLN A 6 18.03 -7.07 27.11
C GLN A 6 16.58 -7.58 26.96
N GLU A 7 15.67 -7.14 27.84
CA GLU A 7 14.24 -7.46 27.77
C GLU A 7 13.52 -6.66 26.67
N ASP A 8 13.85 -5.37 26.54
CA ASP A 8 13.25 -4.47 25.53
C ASP A 8 13.59 -4.93 24.09
N ASP A 9 14.82 -5.41 23.86
CA ASP A 9 15.26 -5.95 22.57
C ASP A 9 14.54 -7.24 22.15
N GLY A 10 14.18 -8.07 23.13
CA GLY A 10 13.44 -9.32 22.91
C GLY A 10 11.98 -9.06 22.54
N ALA A 11 11.33 -8.15 23.26
CA ALA A 11 9.95 -7.74 22.97
C ALA A 11 9.84 -7.10 21.57
N ALA A 12 10.79 -6.24 21.19
CA ALA A 12 10.80 -5.62 19.87
C ALA A 12 10.97 -6.64 18.72
N ARG A 13 11.79 -7.68 18.92
CA ARG A 13 11.93 -8.78 17.96
C ARG A 13 10.65 -9.58 17.81
N ALA A 14 9.99 -9.89 18.92
CA ALA A 14 8.74 -10.64 18.92
C ALA A 14 7.63 -9.87 18.20
N VAL A 15 7.53 -8.56 18.42
CA VAL A 15 6.52 -7.70 17.76
C VAL A 15 6.75 -7.63 16.25
N ASP A 16 7.96 -7.38 15.78
CA ASP A 16 8.23 -7.32 14.33
C ASP A 16 8.01 -8.67 13.63
N LEU A 17 8.39 -9.78 14.28
CA LEU A 17 8.14 -11.13 13.77
C LEU A 17 6.63 -11.40 13.71
N LEU A 18 5.90 -11.02 14.75
CA LEU A 18 4.44 -11.13 14.79
C LEU A 18 3.80 -10.32 13.67
N PHE A 19 4.22 -9.07 13.45
CA PHE A 19 3.72 -8.26 12.34
C PHE A 19 4.02 -8.88 10.98
N GLY A 20 5.24 -9.34 10.75
CA GLY A 20 5.62 -9.99 9.49
C GLY A 20 4.77 -11.24 9.22
N VAL A 21 4.57 -12.09 10.23
CA VAL A 21 3.75 -13.29 10.14
C VAL A 21 2.27 -12.94 9.93
N VAL A 22 1.73 -11.98 10.70
CA VAL A 22 0.33 -11.54 10.57
C VAL A 22 0.06 -10.98 9.18
N LEU A 23 0.96 -10.14 8.65
CA LEU A 23 0.86 -9.60 7.29
C LEU A 23 0.94 -10.71 6.23
N ALA A 24 1.84 -11.69 6.41
CA ALA A 24 1.96 -12.82 5.51
C ALA A 24 0.68 -13.67 5.48
N VAL A 25 0.13 -14.00 6.65
CA VAL A 25 -1.11 -14.77 6.78
C VAL A 25 -2.28 -13.99 6.20
N ALA A 26 -2.43 -12.70 6.54
CA ALA A 26 -3.49 -11.85 6.01
C ALA A 26 -3.42 -11.78 4.47
N SER A 27 -2.23 -11.60 3.91
CA SER A 27 -2.05 -11.57 2.46
C SER A 27 -2.35 -12.92 1.79
N ALA A 28 -1.94 -14.03 2.41
CA ALA A 28 -2.27 -15.37 1.92
C ALA A 28 -3.80 -15.62 1.93
N VAL A 29 -4.50 -15.20 3.00
CA VAL A 29 -5.98 -15.26 3.07
C VAL A 29 -6.61 -14.43 1.95
N VAL A 30 -6.10 -13.23 1.69
CA VAL A 30 -6.58 -12.38 0.58
C VAL A 30 -6.43 -13.10 -0.76
N LEU A 31 -5.25 -13.68 -1.02
CA LEU A 31 -4.93 -14.37 -2.28
C LEU A 31 -5.74 -15.65 -2.50
N VAL A 32 -5.87 -16.48 -1.47
CA VAL A 32 -6.43 -17.83 -1.59
C VAL A 32 -7.95 -17.84 -1.38
N TRP A 33 -8.49 -16.89 -0.62
CA TRP A 33 -9.91 -16.90 -0.25
C TRP A 33 -10.68 -15.67 -0.71
N ILE A 34 -10.21 -14.46 -0.38
CA ILE A 34 -11.00 -13.24 -0.64
C ILE A 34 -11.09 -12.93 -2.13
N ILE A 35 -9.95 -12.82 -2.83
CA ILE A 35 -9.93 -12.49 -4.25
C ILE A 35 -10.76 -13.48 -5.09
N PRO A 36 -10.58 -14.81 -4.99
CA PRO A 36 -11.35 -15.72 -5.81
C PRO A 36 -12.84 -15.75 -5.48
N ASN A 37 -13.25 -15.35 -4.27
CA ASN A 37 -14.65 -15.34 -3.86
C ASN A 37 -15.37 -14.00 -4.09
N THR A 38 -14.62 -12.92 -4.35
CA THR A 38 -15.17 -11.55 -4.41
C THR A 38 -14.95 -10.87 -5.76
N VAL A 39 -14.00 -11.36 -6.56
CA VAL A 39 -13.66 -10.76 -7.86
C VAL A 39 -13.90 -11.79 -8.95
N ASP A 40 -14.67 -11.41 -9.96
CA ASP A 40 -14.89 -12.23 -11.14
C ASP A 40 -13.54 -12.56 -11.81
N LEU A 41 -13.26 -13.85 -11.91
CA LEU A 41 -11.97 -14.35 -12.41
C LEU A 41 -11.91 -14.38 -13.94
N GLU A 42 -13.05 -14.28 -14.60
CA GLU A 42 -13.16 -14.35 -16.05
C GLU A 42 -12.81 -13.00 -16.67
N ALA A 43 -11.66 -12.95 -17.35
CA ALA A 43 -11.37 -11.88 -18.29
C ALA A 43 -12.23 -12.09 -19.54
N GLN A 44 -12.98 -11.07 -19.96
CA GLN A 44 -13.68 -11.11 -21.24
C GLN A 44 -12.73 -10.62 -22.34
N GLY A 45 -12.29 -11.52 -23.22
CA GLY A 45 -11.48 -11.15 -24.40
C GLY A 45 -10.00 -10.85 -24.08
N ALA A 46 -9.49 -9.74 -24.62
CA ALA A 46 -8.09 -9.31 -24.46
C ALA A 46 -7.84 -8.46 -23.21
N ASP A 47 -8.85 -8.31 -22.35
CA ASP A 47 -8.79 -7.44 -21.18
C ASP A 47 -8.00 -8.09 -20.03
N VAL A 48 -7.35 -7.25 -19.23
CA VAL A 48 -6.69 -7.71 -18.01
C VAL A 48 -7.76 -8.12 -17.00
N SER A 49 -7.67 -9.35 -16.47
CA SER A 49 -8.60 -9.84 -15.44
C SER A 49 -8.71 -8.82 -14.28
N PRO A 50 -9.93 -8.49 -13.81
CA PRO A 50 -10.12 -7.61 -12.65
C PRO A 50 -9.37 -8.09 -11.40
N ALA A 51 -9.09 -9.39 -11.29
CA ALA A 51 -8.34 -9.99 -10.20
C ALA A 51 -6.81 -9.81 -10.31
N PHE A 52 -6.28 -9.34 -11.45
CA PHE A 52 -4.83 -9.24 -11.68
C PHE A 52 -4.15 -8.27 -10.71
N PHE A 53 -4.63 -7.03 -10.61
CA PHE A 53 -4.03 -6.02 -9.73
C PHE A 53 -4.19 -6.35 -8.23
N PRO A 54 -5.36 -6.84 -7.75
CA PRO A 54 -5.49 -7.37 -6.40
C PRO A 54 -4.49 -8.50 -6.10
N ARG A 55 -4.30 -9.43 -7.03
CA ARG A 55 -3.33 -10.54 -6.86
C ARG A 55 -1.89 -10.04 -6.82
N LEU A 56 -1.54 -9.10 -7.69
CA LEU A 56 -0.18 -8.54 -7.74
C LEU A 56 0.16 -7.79 -6.45
N SER A 57 -0.76 -6.94 -5.97
CA SER A 57 -0.57 -6.15 -4.75
C SER A 57 -0.48 -7.04 -3.50
N ALA A 58 -1.41 -7.98 -3.33
CA ALA A 58 -1.34 -8.96 -2.23
C ALA A 58 -0.09 -9.82 -2.34
N GLY A 59 0.27 -10.29 -3.54
CA GLY A 59 1.52 -11.01 -3.79
C GLY A 59 2.77 -10.22 -3.36
N ALA A 60 2.84 -8.93 -3.69
CA ALA A 60 3.94 -8.07 -3.27
C ALA A 60 3.99 -7.91 -1.74
N VAL A 61 2.85 -7.71 -1.08
CA VAL A 61 2.76 -7.66 0.38
C VAL A 61 3.22 -8.98 1.00
N LEU A 62 2.84 -10.12 0.42
CA LEU A 62 3.26 -11.44 0.88
C LEU A 62 4.78 -11.59 0.76
N VAL A 63 5.37 -11.26 -0.39
CA VAL A 63 6.82 -11.34 -0.61
C VAL A 63 7.58 -10.42 0.35
N LEU A 64 7.11 -9.18 0.54
CA LEU A 64 7.74 -8.23 1.46
C LEU A 64 7.64 -8.69 2.92
N SER A 65 6.47 -9.19 3.34
CA SER A 65 6.26 -9.67 4.70
C SER A 65 7.12 -10.90 5.03
N LEU A 66 7.24 -11.84 4.09
CA LEU A 66 8.16 -12.97 4.19
C LEU A 66 9.62 -12.51 4.19
N GLY A 67 9.98 -11.56 3.33
CA GLY A 67 11.32 -10.97 3.28
C GLY A 67 11.70 -10.30 4.61
N MET A 68 10.79 -9.55 5.23
CA MET A 68 10.99 -8.96 6.55
C MET A 68 11.18 -10.03 7.63
N THR A 69 10.32 -11.05 7.62
CA THR A 69 10.39 -12.17 8.58
C THR A 69 11.70 -12.94 8.45
N ALA A 70 12.10 -13.28 7.22
CA ALA A 70 13.35 -13.97 6.91
C ALA A 70 14.58 -13.10 7.25
N HIS A 71 14.54 -11.80 6.93
CA HIS A 71 15.62 -10.87 7.28
C HIS A 71 15.81 -10.78 8.79
N ARG A 72 14.72 -10.71 9.57
CA ARG A 72 14.74 -10.69 11.04
C ARG A 72 15.25 -12.02 11.64
N LEU A 73 14.95 -13.16 11.00
CA LEU A 73 15.46 -14.47 11.41
C LEU A 73 16.97 -14.62 11.15
N VAL A 74 17.49 -14.02 10.06
CA VAL A 74 18.89 -14.15 9.63
C VAL A 74 19.81 -13.08 10.23
N LYS A 75 19.34 -11.83 10.40
CA LYS A 75 20.10 -10.72 10.95
C LYS A 75 19.41 -10.19 12.23
N GLY A 76 19.88 -10.63 13.40
CA GLY A 76 19.69 -9.86 14.65
C GLY A 76 20.79 -8.81 14.74
N PRO A 77 20.52 -7.50 14.94
CA PRO A 77 20.01 -6.90 16.20
C PRO A 77 18.98 -5.75 15.95
N PRO A 78 18.57 -4.91 16.94
CA PRO A 78 17.22 -4.32 17.00
C PRO A 78 16.99 -3.12 16.06
N LEU A 79 15.74 -2.96 15.61
CA LEU A 79 15.21 -1.65 15.21
C LEU A 79 14.99 -0.83 16.49
N ASP A 80 15.47 0.42 16.52
CA ASP A 80 15.12 1.40 17.56
C ASP A 80 13.60 1.41 17.79
N TRP A 81 13.19 1.22 19.04
CA TRP A 81 11.79 1.14 19.49
C TRP A 81 10.99 2.45 19.27
N GLU A 82 11.65 3.57 19.00
CA GLU A 82 10.98 4.81 18.57
C GLU A 82 10.42 4.73 17.14
N ARG A 83 10.90 3.77 16.32
CA ARG A 83 10.49 3.57 14.93
C ARG A 83 9.19 2.75 14.73
N PRO A 84 8.87 1.67 15.47
CA PRO A 84 7.67 0.87 15.23
C PRO A 84 6.37 1.66 15.36
N LEU A 85 6.22 2.53 16.38
CA LEU A 85 5.01 3.36 16.51
C LEU A 85 4.82 4.33 15.35
N ARG A 86 5.92 4.89 14.83
CA ARG A 86 5.90 5.75 13.65
C ARG A 86 5.52 4.95 12.38
N ILE A 87 6.06 3.75 12.22
CA ILE A 87 5.73 2.86 11.09
C ILE A 87 4.25 2.44 11.16
N VAL A 88 3.75 2.06 12.34
CA VAL A 88 2.33 1.72 12.53
C VAL A 88 1.44 2.93 12.23
N GLY A 89 1.82 4.13 12.70
CA GLY A 89 1.09 5.37 12.38
C GLY A 89 1.09 5.70 10.90
N GLU A 90 2.21 5.48 10.21
CA GLU A 90 2.34 5.68 8.76
C GLU A 90 1.52 4.67 7.97
N VAL A 91 1.54 3.39 8.36
CA VAL A 91 0.69 2.34 7.78
C VAL A 91 -0.78 2.64 8.02
N ALA A 92 -1.18 3.06 9.23
CA ALA A 92 -2.55 3.44 9.53
C ALA A 92 -2.98 4.68 8.73
N GLY A 93 -2.11 5.67 8.59
CA GLY A 93 -2.34 6.85 7.74
C GLY A 93 -2.51 6.48 6.28
N CYS A 94 -1.66 5.61 5.74
CA CYS A 94 -1.77 5.09 4.38
C CYS A 94 -3.05 4.27 4.18
N ALA A 95 -3.45 3.46 5.17
CA ALA A 95 -4.68 2.69 5.12
C ALA A 95 -5.93 3.59 5.12
N LEU A 96 -5.94 4.63 5.96
CA LEU A 96 -7.01 5.64 5.98
C LEU A 96 -7.07 6.44 4.68
N ALA A 97 -5.91 6.82 4.13
CA ALA A 97 -5.84 7.50 2.83
C ALA A 97 -6.36 6.60 1.70
N ALA A 98 -5.97 5.32 1.68
CA ALA A 98 -6.46 4.35 0.72
C ALA A 98 -7.98 4.16 0.83
N LEU A 99 -8.51 4.10 2.06
CA LEU A 99 -9.95 4.01 2.30
C LEU A 99 -10.68 5.26 1.79
N ALA A 100 -10.14 6.46 2.07
CA ALA A 100 -10.69 7.71 1.57
C ALA A 100 -10.72 7.76 0.03
N VAL A 101 -9.65 7.30 -0.62
CA VAL A 101 -9.56 7.18 -2.08
C VAL A 101 -10.61 6.20 -2.60
N ALA A 102 -10.77 5.04 -1.97
CA ALA A 102 -11.78 4.04 -2.37
C ALA A 102 -13.20 4.59 -2.29
N PHE A 103 -13.51 5.44 -1.31
CA PHE A 103 -14.81 6.10 -1.20
C PHE A 103 -14.98 7.31 -2.13
N ALA A 104 -13.89 7.97 -2.50
CA ALA A 104 -13.91 9.14 -3.38
C ALA A 104 -14.04 8.73 -4.86
N LEU A 105 -13.31 7.70 -5.29
CA LEU A 105 -13.29 7.23 -6.68
C LEU A 105 -14.69 7.10 -7.31
N PRO A 106 -15.66 6.36 -6.73
CA PRO A 106 -16.97 6.18 -7.35
C PRO A 106 -17.87 7.43 -7.28
N ARG A 107 -17.50 8.47 -6.52
CA ARG A 107 -18.33 9.68 -6.35
C ARG A 107 -17.86 10.86 -7.18
N ILE A 108 -16.55 11.07 -7.28
CA ILE A 108 -15.95 12.25 -7.93
C ILE A 108 -15.04 11.89 -9.12
N GLY A 109 -14.81 10.59 -9.35
CA GLY A 109 -13.97 10.09 -10.44
C GLY A 109 -12.47 10.07 -10.13
N PHE A 110 -11.73 9.31 -10.93
CA PHE A 110 -10.30 9.06 -10.83
C PHE A 110 -9.48 10.33 -11.00
N VAL A 111 -9.80 11.16 -12.00
CA VAL A 111 -9.03 12.38 -12.28
C VAL A 111 -9.12 13.36 -11.10
N ALA A 112 -10.32 13.60 -10.57
CA ALA A 112 -10.50 14.49 -9.42
C ALA A 112 -9.87 13.92 -8.15
N THR A 113 -10.07 12.62 -7.89
CA THR A 113 -9.48 11.94 -6.72
C THR A 113 -7.95 11.97 -6.77
N GLY A 114 -7.37 11.63 -7.93
CA GLY A 114 -5.92 11.65 -8.15
C GLY A 114 -5.32 13.04 -8.00
N ALA A 115 -5.98 14.07 -8.52
CA ALA A 115 -5.54 15.46 -8.38
C ALA A 115 -5.47 15.90 -6.91
N VAL A 116 -6.51 15.58 -6.13
CA VAL A 116 -6.56 15.89 -4.69
C VAL A 116 -5.47 15.15 -3.94
N VAL A 117 -5.27 13.85 -4.21
CA VAL A 117 -4.22 13.06 -3.56
C VAL A 117 -2.82 13.62 -3.83
N ILE A 118 -2.53 13.97 -5.09
CA ILE A 118 -1.22 14.55 -5.46
C ILE A 118 -1.03 15.92 -4.82
N ALA A 119 -2.05 16.77 -4.82
CA ALA A 119 -2.00 18.08 -4.19
C ALA A 119 -1.75 17.96 -2.68
N LEU A 120 -2.50 17.09 -1.99
CA LEU A 120 -2.32 16.84 -0.56
C LEU A 120 -0.93 16.25 -0.26
N GLY A 121 -0.48 15.26 -1.03
CA GLY A 121 0.86 14.69 -0.88
C GLY A 121 1.97 15.73 -1.06
N ALA A 122 1.83 16.63 -2.04
CA ALA A 122 2.78 17.71 -2.26
C ALA A 122 2.79 18.74 -1.11
N VAL A 123 1.63 19.06 -0.56
CA VAL A 123 1.51 19.95 0.61
C VAL A 123 2.13 19.30 1.85
N LEU A 124 1.84 18.02 2.11
CA LEU A 124 2.39 17.28 3.25
C LEU A 124 3.91 17.14 3.18
N THR A 125 4.46 16.97 1.98
CA THR A 125 5.92 16.95 1.74
C THR A 125 6.55 18.35 1.73
N HIS A 126 5.79 19.40 2.04
CA HIS A 126 6.23 20.80 2.10
C HIS A 126 6.82 21.30 0.77
N TYR A 127 6.36 20.75 -0.36
CA TYR A 127 6.80 21.20 -1.67
C TYR A 127 6.24 22.60 -1.96
N ARG A 128 7.10 23.58 -2.23
CA ARG A 128 6.71 25.01 -2.31
C ARG A 128 6.40 25.51 -3.71
N ARG A 129 6.62 24.72 -4.76
CA ARG A 129 6.39 25.14 -6.15
C ARG A 129 4.94 24.84 -6.57
N TRP A 130 4.02 25.72 -6.17
CA TRP A 130 2.58 25.58 -6.41
C TRP A 130 2.19 25.34 -7.88
N TRP A 131 2.88 25.97 -8.83
CA TRP A 131 2.62 25.75 -10.25
C TRP A 131 2.94 24.31 -10.69
N ALA A 132 4.03 23.73 -10.17
CA ALA A 132 4.42 22.36 -10.47
C ALA A 132 3.47 21.37 -9.80
N ILE A 133 2.94 21.70 -8.61
CA ILE A 133 1.90 20.91 -7.94
C ILE A 133 0.63 20.89 -8.78
N GLY A 134 0.15 22.06 -9.22
CA GLY A 134 -1.04 22.15 -10.07
C GLY A 134 -0.88 21.39 -11.39
N LEU A 135 0.27 21.57 -12.04
CA LEU A 135 0.59 20.84 -13.27
C LEU A 135 0.62 19.33 -13.03
N LEU A 136 1.31 18.86 -11.99
CA LEU A 136 1.41 17.44 -11.68
C LEU A 136 0.06 16.85 -11.28
N ALA A 137 -0.70 17.55 -10.44
CA ALA A 137 -2.00 17.11 -9.96
C ALA A 137 -3.02 16.94 -11.09
N ILE A 138 -2.92 17.71 -12.17
CA ILE A 138 -3.82 17.56 -13.33
C ILE A 138 -3.22 16.60 -14.35
N LEU A 139 -1.97 16.83 -14.76
CA LEU A 139 -1.36 16.11 -15.87
C LEU A 139 -1.15 14.64 -15.54
N PHE A 140 -0.72 14.30 -14.32
CA PHE A 140 -0.43 12.91 -13.97
C PHE A 140 -1.68 12.02 -13.98
N PRO A 141 -2.80 12.36 -13.30
CA PRO A 141 -4.01 11.54 -13.39
C PRO A 141 -4.55 11.45 -14.82
N LEU A 142 -4.42 12.51 -15.62
CA LEU A 142 -4.88 12.51 -17.02
C LEU A 142 -4.05 11.55 -17.88
N VAL A 143 -2.73 11.59 -17.74
CA VAL A 143 -1.82 10.66 -18.43
C VAL A 143 -2.04 9.22 -17.98
N VAL A 144 -2.24 8.98 -16.68
CA VAL A 144 -2.54 7.64 -16.16
C VAL A 144 -3.90 7.15 -16.65
N SER A 145 -4.92 8.00 -16.66
CA SER A 145 -6.25 7.67 -17.17
C SER A 145 -6.19 7.30 -18.64
N PHE A 146 -5.49 8.10 -19.43
CA PHE A 146 -5.29 7.84 -20.86
C PHE A 146 -4.47 6.57 -21.09
N GLY A 147 -3.41 6.36 -20.30
CA GLY A 147 -2.59 5.16 -20.36
C GLY A 147 -3.37 3.90 -20.00
N ALA A 148 -4.22 3.95 -18.97
CA ALA A 148 -5.07 2.83 -18.59
C ALA A 148 -6.08 2.48 -19.68
N TRP A 149 -6.70 3.50 -20.27
CA TRP A 149 -7.58 3.30 -21.42
C TRP A 149 -6.84 2.70 -22.63
N THR A 150 -5.64 3.22 -22.94
CA THR A 150 -4.88 2.80 -24.13
C THR A 150 -4.26 1.40 -23.98
N ILE A 151 -3.75 1.07 -22.79
CA ILE A 151 -3.01 -0.18 -22.52
C ILE A 151 -3.93 -1.29 -22.07
N PHE A 152 -4.93 -0.97 -21.23
CA PHE A 152 -5.79 -1.96 -20.60
C PHE A 152 -7.22 -1.97 -21.13
N MET A 153 -7.60 -1.03 -22.02
CA MET A 153 -8.99 -0.83 -22.48
C MET A 153 -10.02 -0.70 -21.34
N VAL A 154 -9.56 -0.29 -20.14
CA VAL A 154 -10.43 -0.08 -18.98
C VAL A 154 -10.76 1.40 -18.85
N ASP A 155 -12.05 1.72 -18.82
CA ASP A 155 -12.53 3.04 -18.40
C ASP A 155 -12.41 3.17 -16.89
N LEU A 156 -11.57 4.12 -16.45
CA LEU A 156 -11.52 4.56 -15.06
C LEU A 156 -12.69 5.51 -14.81
N PRO A 157 -13.38 5.41 -13.65
CA PRO A 157 -14.50 6.28 -13.31
C PRO A 157 -14.09 7.74 -13.12
#